data_AF-A0A401HRJ2-F1
#
_entry.id   AF-A0A401HRJ2-F1
#
_cell.length_a   1.000
_cell.length_b   1.000
_cell.length_c   1.000
_cell.angle_alpha   90.00
_cell.angle_beta   90.00
_cell.angle_gamma   90.00
#
_symmetry.space_group_name_H-M   'P 1'
#
loop_
_entity.id
_entity.type
_entity.pdbx_description
1 polymer ?
#
loop_
_entity_poly.entity_id
_entity_poly.type
_entity_poly.pdbx_seq_one_letter_code
_entity_poly.pdbx_strand_id
1 'polypeptide(L)'
;MSNLIVIDYDKDAERKRIDYLIEKWSNKGNMEKIRKMAIIADIDDIDGFINDIMSRLEGNPEEKVRVYEIKEIKKTISSKKITLSYKITGKKEGVESFLKYLMIKLGASYECSVNGTKKYEVYTKKGSCSISIKLYENLRFSNPVGYENNENKLIINFEIEGYGESVDLIKNKIDNDMKLFIEGLL
;
A
#
# COMPACT_ATOMS: atom_id res chain seq x y z
N MET A 1 -13.82 -8.32 -23.74
CA MET A 1 -13.60 -9.36 -22.70
C MET A 1 -14.10 -8.81 -21.37
N SER A 2 -15.00 -9.53 -20.72
CA SER A 2 -15.48 -9.21 -19.37
C SER A 2 -14.60 -9.94 -18.35
N ASN A 3 -14.25 -9.28 -17.24
CA ASN A 3 -13.46 -9.88 -16.16
C ASN A 3 -14.30 -9.88 -14.88
N LEU A 4 -14.37 -11.03 -14.20
CA LEU A 4 -14.85 -11.09 -12.82
C LEU A 4 -13.69 -10.72 -11.89
N ILE A 5 -13.89 -9.72 -11.03
CA ILE A 5 -12.90 -9.28 -10.04
C ILE A 5 -13.48 -9.54 -8.65
N VAL A 6 -12.89 -10.48 -7.92
CA VAL A 6 -13.23 -10.77 -6.53
C VAL A 6 -12.19 -10.07 -5.66
N ILE A 7 -12.65 -9.33 -4.64
CA ILE A 7 -11.79 -8.55 -3.76
C ILE A 7 -12.13 -8.90 -2.33
N ASP A 8 -11.20 -9.57 -1.66
CA ASP A 8 -11.25 -9.78 -0.22
C ASP A 8 -10.76 -8.50 0.48
N TYR A 9 -11.49 -8.08 1.51
CA TYR A 9 -11.14 -6.93 2.35
C TYR A 9 -11.49 -7.23 3.80
N ASP A 10 -10.64 -6.79 4.73
CA ASP A 10 -10.82 -7.08 6.15
C ASP A 10 -11.58 -5.96 6.89
N LYS A 11 -11.61 -4.76 6.29
CA LYS A 11 -12.14 -3.54 6.94
C LYS A 11 -13.16 -2.83 6.08
N ASP A 12 -14.21 -2.30 6.71
CA ASP A 12 -15.24 -1.47 6.05
C ASP A 12 -14.63 -0.24 5.33
N ALA A 13 -13.55 0.31 5.90
CA ALA A 13 -12.82 1.42 5.30
C ALA A 13 -12.15 1.07 3.97
N GLU A 14 -11.73 -0.19 3.77
CA GLU A 14 -11.18 -0.67 2.49
C GLU A 14 -12.29 -0.84 1.46
N ARG A 15 -13.41 -1.47 1.85
CA ARG A 15 -14.61 -1.59 1.00
C ARG A 15 -15.04 -0.23 0.45
N LYS A 16 -15.19 0.77 1.31
CA LYS A 16 -15.58 2.15 0.92
C LYS A 16 -14.61 2.77 -0.09
N ARG A 17 -13.31 2.51 0.04
CA ARG A 17 -12.29 3.00 -0.91
C ARG A 17 -12.41 2.30 -2.26
N ILE A 18 -12.66 0.99 -2.28
CA ILE A 18 -12.90 0.21 -3.49
C ILE A 18 -14.18 0.69 -4.19
N ASP A 19 -15.27 0.91 -3.45
CA ASP A 19 -16.54 1.41 -4.00
C ASP A 19 -16.34 2.76 -4.71
N TYR A 20 -15.61 3.70 -4.10
CA TYR A 20 -15.25 4.97 -4.73
C TYR A 20 -14.45 4.78 -6.04
N LEU A 21 -13.53 3.81 -6.07
CA LEU A 21 -12.77 3.51 -7.29
C LEU A 21 -13.68 2.95 -8.39
N ILE A 22 -14.59 2.04 -8.05
CA ILE A 22 -15.56 1.49 -9.01
C ILE A 22 -16.37 2.65 -9.63
N GLU A 23 -16.97 3.52 -8.81
CA GLU A 23 -17.74 4.67 -9.29
C GLU A 23 -16.91 5.59 -10.21
N LYS A 24 -15.67 5.90 -9.83
CA LYS A 24 -14.76 6.72 -10.63
C LYS A 24 -14.48 6.10 -12.01
N TRP A 25 -14.33 4.79 -12.07
CA TRP A 25 -14.02 4.08 -13.30
C TRP A 25 -15.27 3.72 -14.14
N SER A 26 -16.47 3.69 -13.55
CA SER A 26 -17.73 3.43 -14.27
C SER A 26 -17.99 4.43 -15.40
N ASN A 27 -17.40 5.63 -15.32
CA ASN A 27 -17.47 6.63 -16.38
C ASN A 27 -16.53 6.35 -17.57
N LYS A 28 -15.63 5.38 -17.45
CA LYS A 28 -14.59 5.05 -18.44
C LYS A 28 -14.80 3.69 -19.11
N GLY A 29 -15.79 2.93 -18.69
CA GLY A 29 -16.11 1.61 -19.21
C GLY A 29 -17.34 1.03 -18.55
N ASN A 30 -17.90 -0.02 -19.15
CA ASN A 30 -19.06 -0.70 -18.59
C ASN A 30 -18.63 -1.57 -17.40
N MET A 31 -19.05 -1.20 -16.19
CA MET A 31 -18.84 -1.97 -14.98
C MET A 31 -20.17 -2.29 -14.31
N GLU A 32 -20.40 -3.57 -14.07
CA GLU A 32 -21.55 -4.07 -13.33
C GLU A 32 -21.06 -4.59 -11.97
N LYS A 33 -21.44 -3.93 -10.88
CA LYS A 33 -21.32 -4.51 -9.55
C LYS A 33 -22.48 -5.49 -9.35
N ILE A 34 -22.16 -6.78 -9.16
CA ILE A 34 -23.17 -7.81 -8.93
C ILE A 34 -23.89 -7.51 -7.61
N ARG A 35 -25.16 -7.07 -7.70
CA ARG A 35 -26.05 -6.85 -6.55
C ARG A 35 -26.89 -8.09 -6.19
N LYS A 36 -26.72 -9.16 -6.96
CA LYS A 36 -27.41 -10.45 -6.82
C LYS A 36 -26.53 -11.43 -6.03
N MET A 37 -27.02 -12.65 -5.87
CA MET A 37 -26.21 -13.76 -5.39
C MET A 37 -25.17 -14.14 -6.46
N ALA A 38 -23.91 -14.26 -6.04
CA ALA A 38 -22.83 -14.82 -6.84
C ALA A 38 -22.21 -15.97 -6.02
N ILE A 39 -22.02 -17.12 -6.67
CA ILE A 39 -21.48 -18.33 -6.06
C ILE A 39 -20.30 -18.77 -6.92
N ILE A 40 -19.15 -19.03 -6.30
CA ILE A 40 -18.04 -19.75 -6.92
C ILE A 40 -18.20 -21.20 -6.48
N ALA A 41 -18.43 -22.09 -7.44
CA ALA A 41 -18.64 -23.51 -7.21
C ALA A 41 -17.54 -24.31 -7.91
N ASP A 42 -16.90 -25.21 -7.16
CA ASP A 42 -15.96 -26.21 -7.66
C ASP A 42 -16.60 -27.58 -7.39
N ILE A 43 -17.41 -28.04 -8.35
CA ILE A 43 -18.29 -29.22 -8.23
C ILE A 43 -18.23 -30.01 -9.54
N ASP A 44 -18.12 -31.34 -9.45
CA ASP A 44 -18.04 -32.23 -10.60
C ASP A 44 -19.31 -32.23 -11.46
N ASP A 45 -20.49 -32.26 -10.84
CA ASP A 45 -21.80 -32.21 -11.51
C ASP A 45 -22.43 -30.80 -11.42
N ILE A 46 -21.86 -29.87 -12.18
CA ILE A 46 -22.35 -28.49 -12.24
C ILE A 46 -23.75 -28.41 -12.86
N ASP A 47 -24.07 -29.27 -13.83
CA ASP A 47 -25.36 -29.29 -14.53
C ASP A 47 -26.48 -29.73 -13.59
N GLY A 48 -26.25 -30.78 -12.79
CA GLY A 48 -27.15 -31.21 -11.73
C GLY A 48 -27.42 -30.09 -10.73
N PHE A 49 -26.38 -29.39 -10.27
CA PHE A 49 -26.52 -28.24 -9.37
C PHE A 49 -27.32 -27.08 -9.99
N ILE A 50 -27.08 -26.74 -11.26
CA ILE A 50 -27.83 -25.70 -11.98
C ILE A 50 -29.30 -26.10 -12.11
N ASN A 51 -29.59 -27.34 -12.50
CA ASN A 51 -30.95 -27.85 -12.61
C ASN A 51 -31.70 -27.76 -11.28
N ASP A 52 -31.02 -28.10 -10.19
CA ASP A 52 -31.53 -27.98 -8.83
C ASP A 52 -31.86 -26.54 -8.42
N ILE A 53 -31.05 -25.56 -8.84
CA ILE A 53 -31.36 -24.14 -8.65
C ILE A 53 -32.57 -23.75 -9.48
N MET A 54 -32.55 -24.06 -10.78
CA MET A 54 -33.59 -23.66 -11.75
C MET A 54 -34.98 -24.16 -11.32
N SER A 55 -35.07 -25.40 -10.84
CA SER A 55 -36.33 -26.01 -10.39
C SER A 55 -36.97 -25.33 -9.17
N ARG A 56 -36.19 -24.55 -8.40
CA ARG A 56 -36.64 -23.85 -7.20
C ARG A 56 -36.92 -22.36 -7.43
N LEU A 57 -36.67 -21.86 -8.64
CA LEU A 57 -36.90 -20.46 -8.99
C LEU A 57 -38.31 -20.27 -9.57
N GLU A 58 -39.05 -19.30 -9.03
CA GLU A 58 -40.34 -18.90 -9.58
C GLU A 58 -40.17 -18.11 -10.88
N GLY A 59 -41.18 -18.14 -11.78
CA GLY A 59 -41.21 -17.31 -13.00
C GLY A 59 -40.42 -17.92 -14.16
N ASN A 60 -39.50 -17.14 -14.76
CA ASN A 60 -38.62 -17.58 -15.84
C ASN A 60 -37.17 -17.79 -15.32
N PRO A 61 -36.77 -19.03 -14.95
CA PRO A 61 -35.44 -19.31 -14.40
C PRO A 61 -34.30 -19.00 -15.38
N GLU A 62 -34.51 -19.18 -16.68
CA GLU A 62 -33.50 -18.98 -17.74
C GLU A 62 -33.01 -17.53 -17.83
N GLU A 63 -33.86 -16.56 -17.49
CA GLU A 63 -33.47 -15.14 -17.43
C GLU A 63 -32.77 -14.77 -16.11
N LYS A 64 -32.95 -15.59 -15.07
CA LYS A 64 -32.49 -15.33 -13.71
C LYS A 64 -31.14 -15.96 -13.41
N VAL A 65 -30.83 -17.10 -14.02
CA VAL A 65 -29.58 -17.82 -13.82
C VAL A 65 -28.63 -17.51 -14.96
N ARG A 66 -27.44 -17.02 -14.60
CA ARG A 66 -26.34 -16.81 -15.53
C ARG A 66 -25.15 -17.61 -15.04
N VAL A 67 -24.70 -18.53 -15.89
CA VAL A 67 -23.53 -19.37 -15.61
C VAL A 67 -22.36 -18.81 -16.40
N TYR A 68 -21.24 -18.60 -15.73
CA TYR A 68 -20.01 -18.13 -16.34
C TYR A 68 -18.91 -19.12 -16.02
N GLU A 69 -18.23 -19.61 -17.05
CA GLU A 69 -16.95 -20.27 -16.85
C GLU A 69 -15.91 -19.20 -16.52
N ILE A 70 -15.28 -19.32 -15.35
CA ILE A 70 -14.26 -18.39 -14.88
C ILE A 70 -12.93 -19.13 -14.76
N LYS A 71 -11.88 -18.49 -15.27
CA LYS A 71 -10.50 -18.91 -15.03
C LYS A 71 -9.82 -17.87 -14.17
N GLU A 72 -9.22 -18.30 -13.06
CA GLU A 72 -8.41 -17.40 -12.25
C GLU A 72 -7.24 -16.87 -13.09
N ILE A 73 -7.17 -15.55 -13.24
CA ILE A 73 -6.05 -14.88 -13.90
C ILE A 73 -5.20 -14.22 -12.82
N LYS A 74 -4.06 -14.82 -12.50
CA LYS A 74 -3.06 -14.20 -11.62
C LYS A 74 -2.37 -13.05 -12.36
N LYS A 75 -2.83 -11.82 -12.13
CA LYS A 75 -2.16 -10.61 -12.61
C LYS A 75 -1.18 -10.10 -11.57
N THR A 76 0.11 -10.23 -11.84
CA THR A 76 1.15 -9.59 -11.02
C THR A 76 1.32 -8.15 -11.49
N ILE A 77 0.65 -7.22 -10.84
CA ILE A 77 1.00 -5.80 -10.95
C ILE A 77 2.13 -5.58 -9.94
N SER A 78 3.29 -5.11 -10.38
CA SER A 78 4.40 -4.81 -9.47
C SER A 78 4.09 -3.56 -8.67
N SER A 79 4.31 -3.61 -7.35
CA SER A 79 4.38 -2.42 -6.52
C SER A 79 5.50 -1.51 -7.02
N LYS A 80 5.30 -0.20 -6.90
CA LYS A 80 6.35 0.78 -7.12
C LYS A 80 7.18 0.90 -5.85
N LYS A 81 8.49 0.77 -5.97
CA LYS A 81 9.45 0.88 -4.87
C LYS A 81 10.43 2.01 -5.12
N ILE A 82 10.56 2.94 -4.17
CA ILE A 82 11.53 4.03 -4.22
C ILE A 82 12.34 4.07 -2.94
N THR A 83 13.65 4.27 -3.08
CA THR A 83 14.56 4.46 -1.95
C THR A 83 15.07 5.91 -1.94
N LEU A 84 15.07 6.53 -0.76
CA LEU A 84 15.71 7.81 -0.51
C LEU A 84 16.82 7.62 0.53
N SER A 85 17.97 8.26 0.33
CA SER A 85 19.11 8.16 1.24
C SER A 85 19.65 9.55 1.56
N TYR A 86 19.76 9.86 2.85
CA TYR A 86 20.26 11.15 3.33
C TYR A 86 21.43 10.94 4.28
N LYS A 87 22.40 11.85 4.21
CA LYS A 87 23.53 11.93 5.15
C LYS A 87 23.35 13.18 5.99
N ILE A 88 23.39 13.04 7.30
CA ILE A 88 23.12 14.13 8.24
C ILE A 88 24.19 14.15 9.31
N THR A 89 24.62 15.35 9.69
CA THR A 89 25.43 15.60 10.88
C THR A 89 24.52 16.00 12.02
N GLY A 90 24.68 15.37 13.18
CA GLY A 90 23.87 15.71 14.35
C GLY A 90 23.76 14.59 15.37
N LYS A 91 23.06 14.88 16.48
CA LYS A 91 22.79 13.89 17.52
C LYS A 91 21.71 12.93 17.06
N LYS A 92 21.97 11.62 17.23
CA LYS A 92 21.04 10.55 16.85
C LYS A 92 19.64 10.74 17.43
N GLU A 93 19.53 11.15 18.69
CA GLU A 93 18.24 11.39 19.35
C GLU A 93 17.42 12.50 18.68
N GLY A 94 18.08 13.57 18.23
CA GLY A 94 17.42 14.66 17.51
C GLY A 94 16.89 14.20 16.16
N VAL A 95 17.70 13.43 15.42
CA VAL A 95 17.28 12.84 14.14
C VAL A 95 16.12 11.86 14.33
N GLU A 96 16.17 10.99 15.34
CA GLU A 96 15.06 10.07 15.65
C GLU A 96 13.77 10.81 16.04
N SER A 97 13.89 11.89 16.80
CA SER A 97 12.74 12.73 17.17
C SER A 97 12.11 13.38 15.95
N PHE A 98 12.93 13.91 15.04
CA PHE A 98 12.47 14.45 13.76
C PHE A 98 11.79 13.39 12.90
N LEU A 99 12.36 12.20 12.77
CA LEU A 99 11.75 11.10 12.01
C LEU A 99 10.38 10.69 12.58
N LYS A 100 10.24 10.67 13.90
CA LYS A 100 8.96 10.43 14.56
C LYS A 100 7.94 11.53 14.24
N TYR A 101 8.35 12.80 14.30
CA TYR A 101 7.53 13.93 13.90
C TYR A 101 7.09 13.83 12.43
N LEU A 102 8.02 13.51 11.53
CA LEU A 102 7.74 13.35 10.10
C LEU A 102 6.67 12.29 9.86
N MET A 103 6.76 11.14 10.53
CA MET A 103 5.74 10.08 10.42
C MET A 103 4.37 10.53 10.92
N ILE A 104 4.32 11.25 12.04
CA ILE A 104 3.06 11.82 12.57
C ILE A 104 2.46 12.82 11.57
N LYS A 105 3.29 13.73 11.02
CA LYS A 105 2.87 14.72 10.02
C LYS A 105 2.33 14.07 8.74
N LEU A 106 2.88 12.92 8.35
CA LEU A 106 2.40 12.14 7.21
C LEU A 106 1.11 11.35 7.50
N GLY A 107 0.66 11.29 8.75
CA GLY A 107 -0.44 10.42 9.17
C GLY A 107 -0.08 8.93 9.10
N ALA A 108 1.21 8.61 9.28
CA ALA A 108 1.71 7.24 9.21
C ALA A 108 1.41 6.48 10.50
N SER A 109 0.89 5.27 10.36
CA SER A 109 0.64 4.34 11.46
C SER A 109 1.84 3.42 11.63
N TYR A 110 2.40 3.33 12.83
CA TYR A 110 3.50 2.41 13.11
C TYR A 110 3.00 0.96 13.10
N GLU A 111 3.68 0.09 12.36
CA GLU A 111 3.38 -1.33 12.33
C GLU A 111 4.31 -2.11 13.24
N CYS A 112 5.61 -2.07 12.95
CA CYS A 112 6.61 -2.88 13.63
C CYS A 112 8.02 -2.33 13.44
N SER A 113 8.98 -2.94 14.14
CA SER A 113 10.41 -2.68 13.97
C SER A 113 11.13 -4.02 13.90
N VAL A 114 11.88 -4.24 12.82
CA VAL A 114 12.62 -5.49 12.57
C VAL A 114 14.03 -5.14 12.16
N ASN A 115 15.03 -5.70 12.87
CA ASN A 115 16.46 -5.50 12.59
C ASN A 115 16.88 -4.02 12.45
N GLY A 116 16.34 -3.15 13.31
CA GLY A 116 16.62 -1.71 13.29
C GLY A 116 15.94 -0.94 12.15
N THR A 117 15.04 -1.59 11.40
CA THR A 117 14.19 -0.95 10.39
C THR A 117 12.79 -0.76 10.97
N LYS A 118 12.35 0.49 11.10
CA LYS A 118 10.98 0.83 11.53
C LYS A 118 10.05 0.84 10.33
N LYS A 119 8.92 0.14 10.40
CA LYS A 119 7.90 0.06 9.35
C LYS A 119 6.65 0.82 9.74
N TYR A 120 6.13 1.56 8.77
CA TYR A 120 4.92 2.36 8.90
C TYR A 120 4.02 2.15 7.68
N GLU A 121 2.73 2.32 7.88
CA GLU A 121 1.74 2.34 6.82
C GLU A 121 1.10 3.73 6.70
N VAL A 122 0.98 4.23 5.48
CA VAL A 122 0.31 5.51 5.20
C VAL A 122 -0.85 5.29 4.25
N TYR A 123 -2.00 5.84 4.62
CA TYR A 123 -3.19 5.87 3.78
C TYR A 123 -3.41 7.28 3.26
N THR A 124 -3.40 7.45 1.94
CA THR A 124 -3.66 8.74 1.29
C THR A 124 -4.91 8.65 0.43
N LYS A 125 -5.44 9.82 0.02
CA LYS A 125 -6.49 9.88 -1.01
C LYS A 125 -6.07 9.27 -2.35
N LYS A 126 -4.77 9.06 -2.59
CA LYS A 126 -4.20 8.51 -3.83
C LYS A 126 -3.82 7.03 -3.74
N GLY A 127 -4.08 6.38 -2.60
CA GLY A 127 -3.70 4.99 -2.33
C GLY A 127 -2.95 4.84 -1.02
N SER A 128 -2.62 3.60 -0.67
CA SER A 128 -1.76 3.27 0.47
C SER A 128 -0.31 3.03 0.03
N CYS A 129 0.61 3.17 0.98
CA CYS A 129 2.00 2.75 0.82
C CYS A 129 2.62 2.42 2.19
N SER A 130 3.60 1.54 2.17
CA SER A 130 4.48 1.27 3.31
C SER A 130 5.72 2.18 3.25
N ILE A 131 6.21 2.56 4.44
CA ILE A 131 7.47 3.30 4.61
C ILE A 131 8.33 2.50 5.58
N SER A 132 9.51 2.08 5.12
CA SER A 132 10.55 1.48 5.95
C SER A 132 11.67 2.49 6.17
N ILE A 133 12.06 2.71 7.42
CA ILE A 133 13.09 3.68 7.81
C ILE A 133 14.22 2.94 8.51
N LYS A 134 15.44 3.11 8.02
CA LYS A 134 16.66 2.59 8.65
C LYS A 134 17.62 3.74 8.94
N LEU A 135 18.00 3.89 10.21
CA LEU A 135 18.97 4.89 10.69
C LEU A 135 20.21 4.15 11.19
N TYR A 136 21.39 4.53 10.72
CA TYR A 136 22.65 3.94 11.15
C TYR A 136 23.80 4.95 11.05
N GLU A 137 24.84 4.73 11.84
CA GLU A 137 26.05 5.56 11.84
C GLU A 137 27.01 5.11 10.73
N ASN A 138 27.62 6.08 10.04
CA ASN A 138 28.69 5.79 9.10
C ASN A 138 30.02 5.70 9.83
N LEU A 139 30.35 4.51 10.32
CA LEU A 139 31.56 4.23 11.11
C LEU A 139 32.89 4.35 10.32
N ARG A 140 32.87 4.74 9.04
CA ARG A 140 34.10 4.88 8.22
C ARG A 140 34.92 6.15 8.51
N PHE A 141 34.48 7.00 9.43
CA PHE A 141 35.17 8.23 9.82
C PHE A 141 35.51 8.27 11.32
N SER A 142 35.81 7.11 11.92
CA SER A 142 36.53 7.08 13.19
C SER A 142 37.94 7.61 12.92
N ASN A 143 38.15 8.90 13.16
CA ASN A 143 39.48 9.52 13.08
C ASN A 143 40.46 8.77 13.99
N PRO A 144 41.76 8.69 13.63
CA PRO A 144 42.78 8.26 14.55
C PRO A 144 42.71 9.11 15.83
N VAL A 145 42.92 8.45 16.96
CA VAL A 145 42.86 8.99 18.33
C VAL A 145 43.62 10.33 18.40
N GLY A 146 42.90 11.44 18.63
CA GLY A 146 43.50 12.78 18.81
C GLY A 146 42.80 13.97 18.15
N TYR A 147 41.74 13.78 17.36
CA TYR A 147 40.96 14.88 16.76
C TYR A 147 39.56 14.99 17.38
N GLU A 148 39.27 16.11 18.07
CA GLU A 148 38.04 16.38 18.83
C GLU A 148 36.79 16.75 17.99
N ASN A 149 36.83 16.63 16.65
CA ASN A 149 35.65 16.92 15.83
C ASN A 149 34.87 15.63 15.49
N ASN A 150 34.22 15.06 16.51
CA ASN A 150 33.28 13.92 16.38
C ASN A 150 31.92 14.37 15.84
N GLU A 151 31.85 14.84 14.60
CA GLU A 151 30.57 14.98 13.92
C GLU A 151 30.10 13.60 13.46
N ASN A 152 29.30 12.92 14.30
CA ASN A 152 28.68 11.65 13.95
C ASN A 152 27.85 11.83 12.66
N LYS A 153 28.31 11.21 11.57
CA LYS A 153 27.60 11.16 10.29
C LYS A 153 26.58 10.04 10.33
N LEU A 154 25.32 10.42 10.41
CA LEU A 154 24.16 9.52 10.38
C LEU A 154 23.70 9.35 8.93
N ILE A 155 23.30 8.12 8.59
CA ILE A 155 22.66 7.79 7.31
C ILE A 155 21.23 7.37 7.58
N ILE A 156 20.30 8.00 6.86
CA ILE A 156 18.88 7.66 6.88
C ILE A 156 18.50 7.09 5.53
N ASN A 157 18.01 5.86 5.53
CA ASN A 157 17.43 5.24 4.35
C ASN A 157 15.92 5.11 4.55
N PHE A 158 15.18 5.68 3.61
CA PHE A 158 13.75 5.44 3.46
C PHE A 158 13.53 4.50 2.28
N GLU A 159 12.64 3.55 2.46
CA GLU A 159 12.12 2.71 1.40
C GLU A 159 10.60 2.84 1.40
N ILE A 160 10.05 3.26 0.27
CA ILE A 160 8.62 3.54 0.10
C ILE A 160 8.10 2.58 -0.94
N GLU A 161 7.11 1.79 -0.59
CA GLU A 161 6.55 0.76 -1.46
C GLU A 161 5.02 0.78 -1.45
N GLY A 162 4.40 0.75 -2.63
CA GLY A 162 2.95 0.74 -2.75
C GLY A 162 2.47 0.74 -4.20
N TYR A 163 1.18 0.97 -4.40
CA TYR A 163 0.55 0.98 -5.72
C TYR A 163 0.02 2.37 -6.07
N GLY A 164 0.10 2.72 -7.35
CA GLY A 164 -0.41 3.99 -7.87
C GLY A 164 0.43 5.20 -7.45
N GLU A 165 -0.21 6.37 -7.36
CA GLU A 165 0.45 7.67 -7.15
C GLU A 165 0.83 7.94 -5.68
N SER A 166 0.43 7.08 -4.73
CA SER A 166 0.74 7.26 -3.31
C SER A 166 2.25 7.31 -3.06
N VAL A 167 3.01 6.46 -3.75
CA VAL A 167 4.47 6.34 -3.59
C VAL A 167 5.19 7.64 -3.95
N ASP A 168 4.85 8.27 -5.08
CA ASP A 168 5.47 9.54 -5.50
C ASP A 168 5.06 10.70 -4.59
N LEU A 169 3.80 10.73 -4.17
CA LEU A 169 3.29 11.75 -3.26
C LEU A 169 4.06 11.71 -1.93
N ILE A 170 4.22 10.52 -1.33
CA ILE A 170 4.92 10.36 -0.06
C ILE A 170 6.42 10.61 -0.23
N LYS A 171 7.03 10.11 -1.32
CA LYS A 171 8.43 10.40 -1.64
C LYS A 171 8.70 11.91 -1.70
N ASN A 172 7.85 12.67 -2.39
CA ASN A 172 8.05 14.12 -2.50
C ASN A 172 7.86 14.85 -1.16
N LYS A 173 6.91 14.41 -0.33
CA LYS A 173 6.74 14.99 1.02
C LYS A 173 7.96 14.73 1.92
N ILE A 174 8.46 13.49 1.93
CA ILE A 174 9.67 13.12 2.68
C ILE A 174 10.86 13.92 2.17
N ASP A 175 11.09 13.95 0.86
CA ASP A 175 12.23 14.67 0.26
C ASP A 175 12.22 16.16 0.60
N ASN A 176 11.05 16.81 0.56
CA ASN A 176 10.92 18.21 0.93
C ASN A 176 11.23 18.45 2.42
N ASP A 177 10.63 17.67 3.32
CA ASP A 177 10.83 17.86 4.77
C ASP A 177 12.27 17.50 5.19
N MET A 178 12.87 16.48 4.56
CA MET A 178 14.26 16.11 4.79
C MET A 178 15.22 17.22 4.36
N LYS A 179 15.01 17.86 3.21
CA LYS A 179 15.82 19.00 2.76
C LYS A 179 15.75 20.16 3.74
N LEU A 180 14.54 20.55 4.14
CA LEU A 180 14.34 21.62 5.12
C LEU A 180 15.03 21.32 6.46
N PHE A 181 14.96 20.07 6.92
CA PHE A 181 15.64 19.65 8.14
C PHE A 181 17.16 19.71 8.02
N ILE A 182 17.73 19.28 6.87
CA ILE A 182 19.18 19.32 6.62
C ILE A 182 19.68 20.77 6.50
N GLU A 183 18.88 21.66 5.93
CA GLU A 183 19.19 23.10 5.81
C GLU A 183 19.02 23.87 7.12
N GLY A 184 18.53 23.23 8.20
CA GLY A 184 18.30 23.86 9.50
C GLY A 184 17.11 24.83 9.51
N LEU A 185 16.15 24.64 8.61
CA LEU A 185 14.96 25.47 8.46
C LEU A 185 13.73 24.93 9.23
N LEU A 186 13.91 23.86 10.01
CA LEU A 186 12.89 23.18 10.82
C LEU A 186 13.34 22.95 12.26
#